data_AF-A0A537SMX6-F1
#
_entry.id   AF-A0A537SMX6-F1
#
_cell.length_a   1.000
_cell.length_b   1.000
_cell.length_c   1.000
_cell.angle_alpha   90.00
_cell.angle_beta   90.00
_cell.angle_gamma   90.00
#
_symmetry.space_group_name_H-M   'P 1'
#
loop_
_entity.id
_entity.type
_entity.pdbx_description
1 polymer ?
#
loop_
_entity_poly.entity_id
_entity_poly.type
_entity_poly.pdbx_seq_one_letter_code
_entity_poly.pdbx_strand_id
1 'polypeptide(L)' 'MGNVDLWRRKAEACLEKAHAVSDRQRARLLLVQAHNYLKHAEETEAQQLSARRATESQLAV' A
#
# COMPACT_ATOMS: atom_id res chain seq x y z
N MET A 1 1.56 -4.64 -12.91
CA MET A 1 1.16 -3.55 -11.99
C MET A 1 -0.25 -3.87 -11.49
N GLY A 2 -0.38 -4.78 -10.51
CA GLY A 2 -1.67 -5.43 -10.21
C GLY A 2 -2.17 -5.35 -8.77
N ASN A 3 -1.28 -5.51 -7.78
CA ASN A 3 -1.67 -5.49 -6.35
C ASN A 3 -1.23 -4.22 -5.61
N VAL A 4 -0.10 -3.62 -5.98
CA VAL A 4 0.42 -2.41 -5.34
C VAL A 4 -0.54 -1.23 -5.60
N ASP A 5 -0.99 -1.08 -6.84
CA ASP A 5 -1.91 0.00 -7.23
C ASP A 5 -3.29 -0.15 -6.57
N LEU A 6 -3.73 -1.39 -6.32
CA LEU A 6 -4.94 -1.66 -5.55
C LEU A 6 -4.81 -1.17 -4.10
N TRP A 7 -3.68 -1.44 -3.46
CA TRP A 7 -3.43 -0.97 -2.11
C TRP A 7 -3.33 0.56 -2.03
N ARG A 8 -2.65 1.19 -3.00
CA ARG A 8 -2.59 2.66 -3.10
C ARG A 8 -3.97 3.30 -3.26
N ARG A 9 -4.83 2.77 -4.16
CA ARG A 9 -6.20 3.26 -4.34
C ARG A 9 -7.05 3.10 -3.08
N LYS A 10 -6.89 2.00 -2.34
CA LYS A 10 -7.57 1.81 -1.05
C LYS A 10 -7.12 2.82 0.00
N ALA A 11 -5.82 3.13 0.03
CA ALA A 11 -5.30 4.16 0.91
C ALA A 11 -5.87 5.54 0.56
N GLU A 12 -5.88 5.93 -0.72
CA GLU A 12 -6.50 7.18 -1.18
C GLU A 12 -7.97 7.28 -0.79
N ALA A 13 -8.76 6.23 -1.02
CA ALA A 13 -10.17 6.21 -0.62
C ALA A 13 -10.36 6.37 0.90
N CYS A 14 -9.45 5.86 1.73
CA CYS A 14 -9.48 6.09 3.17
C CYS A 14 -9.13 7.54 3.53
N LEU A 15 -8.18 8.16 2.85
CA LEU A 15 -7.81 9.57 3.05
C LEU A 15 -8.95 10.51 2.65
N GLU A 16 -9.58 10.29 1.49
CA GLU A 16 -10.75 11.06 1.04
C GLU A 16 -11.89 10.99 2.05
N LYS A 17 -12.20 9.79 2.55
CA LYS A 17 -13.22 9.60 3.60
C LYS A 17 -12.82 10.26 4.91
N ALA A 18 -11.54 10.23 5.28
CA ALA A 18 -11.05 10.88 6.49
C ALA A 18 -11.18 12.40 6.39
N HIS A 19 -10.97 12.96 5.20
CA HIS A 19 -11.11 14.39 4.96
C HIS A 19 -12.58 14.84 4.98
N ALA A 20 -13.49 14.00 4.47
CA ALA A 20 -14.92 14.30 4.41
C ALA A 20 -15.66 14.14 5.75
N VAL A 21 -15.06 13.50 6.77
CA VAL A 21 -15.74 13.22 8.03
C VAL A 21 -15.41 14.26 9.10
N SER A 22 -16.44 14.82 9.73
CA SER A 22 -16.27 15.79 10.83
C SER A 22 -15.89 15.13 12.16
N ASP A 23 -16.20 13.84 12.33
CA ASP A 23 -15.86 13.09 13.54
C ASP A 23 -14.36 12.78 13.59
N ARG A 24 -13.71 13.33 14.61
CA ARG A 24 -12.26 13.23 14.78
C ARG A 24 -11.78 11.81 15.09
N GLN A 25 -12.55 11.00 15.80
CA GLN A 25 -12.17 9.62 16.11
C GLN A 25 -12.25 8.74 14.86
N ARG A 26 -13.31 8.92 14.07
CA ARG A 26 -13.52 8.24 12.79
C ARG A 26 -12.48 8.66 11.75
N ALA A 27 -12.14 9.94 11.67
CA ALA A 27 -11.05 10.42 10.84
C ALA A 27 -9.72 9.76 11.23
N ARG A 28 -9.39 9.69 12.53
CA ARG A 28 -8.18 9.01 13.02
C ARG A 28 -8.14 7.53 12.61
N LEU A 29 -9.26 6.82 12.72
CA LEU A 29 -9.33 5.41 12.32
C LEU A 29 -9.08 5.23 10.82
N LEU A 30 -9.68 6.09 9.98
CA LEU A 30 -9.50 6.06 8.54
C LEU A 30 -8.05 6.37 8.13
N LEU A 31 -7.39 7.29 8.82
CA LEU A 31 -5.96 7.57 8.60
C LEU A 31 -5.07 6.37 8.95
N VAL A 32 -5.37 5.65 10.04
CA VAL A 32 -4.65 4.41 10.39
C VAL A 32 -4.87 3.33 9.33
N GLN A 33 -6.09 3.19 8.83
CA GLN A 33 -6.38 2.25 7.73
C GLN A 33 -5.62 2.62 6.45
N ALA A 34 -5.58 3.90 6.08
CA ALA A 34 -4.80 4.38 4.94
C ALA A 34 -3.31 4.04 5.09
N HIS A 35 -2.74 4.29 6.28
CA HIS A 35 -1.35 3.94 6.58
C HIS A 35 -1.08 2.43 6.41
N ASN A 36 -1.96 1.58 6.92
CA ASN A 36 -1.79 0.13 6.80
C ASN A 36 -1.83 -0.34 5.33
N TYR A 37 -2.69 0.26 4.50
CA TYR A 37 -2.72 -0.04 3.07
C TYR A 37 -1.44 0.40 2.36
N LEU A 38 -0.89 1.56 2.69
CA LEU A 38 0.39 2.01 2.14
C LEU A 38 1.54 1.08 2.56
N LYS A 39 1.58 0.67 3.83
CA LYS A 39 2.56 -0.31 4.31
C LYS A 39 2.49 -1.62 3.53
N HIS A 40 1.29 -2.15 3.28
CA HIS A 40 1.15 -3.35 2.46
C HIS A 40 1.57 -3.14 0.99
N ALA A 41 1.36 -1.94 0.44
CA ALA A 41 1.86 -1.60 -0.89
C ALA A 41 3.39 -1.65 -0.92
N GLU A 42 4.06 -1.05 0.05
CA GLU A 42 5.53 -1.06 0.20
C GLU A 42 6.08 -2.49 0.38
N GLU A 43 5.48 -3.28 1.27
CA GLU A 43 5.86 -4.69 1.47
C GLU A 43 5.72 -5.50 0.17
N THR A 44 4.65 -5.27 -0.58
CA THR A 44 4.40 -5.93 -1.88
C THR A 44 5.44 -5.50 -2.92
N GLU A 45 5.81 -4.22 -2.97
CA GLU A 45 6.88 -3.72 -3.85
C GLU A 45 8.24 -4.32 -3.48
N ALA A 46 8.57 -4.37 -2.19
CA ALA A 46 9.80 -4.98 -1.71
C ALA A 46 9.89 -6.48 -2.07
N GLN A 47 8.78 -7.21 -1.94
CA GLN A 47 8.70 -8.61 -2.36
C GLN A 47 8.89 -8.76 -3.87
N GLN A 48 8.25 -7.92 -4.69
CA GLN A 48 8.42 -7.96 -6.15
C GLN A 48 9.86 -7.64 -6.58
N LEU A 49 10.50 -6.65 -5.93
CA LEU A 49 11.90 -6.31 -6.18
C LEU A 49 12.83 -7.46 -5.80
N SER A 50 12.57 -8.11 -4.66
CA SER A 50 13.36 -9.26 -4.19
C SER A 50 13.19 -10.46 -5.13
N ALA A 51 11.97 -10.73 -5.59
CA ALA A 51 11.68 -11.77 -6.56
C ALA A 51 12.39 -11.52 -7.90
N ARG A 52 12.35 -10.27 -8.42
CA ARG A 52 13.07 -9.89 -9.64
C ARG A 52 14.57 -10.12 -9.52
N ARG A 53 15.18 -9.66 -8.41
CA ARG A 53 16.61 -9.87 -8.14
C ARG A 53 16.98 -11.35 -8.08
N ALA A 54 16.14 -12.18 -7.45
CA ALA A 54 16.36 -13.62 -7.41
C ALA A 54 16.32 -14.26 -8.81
N THR A 55 15.39 -13.84 -9.67
CA THR A 55 15.31 -14.32 -11.06
C THR A 55 16.52 -13.85 -11.90
N GLU A 56 16.93 -12.59 -11.78
CA GLU A 56 18.12 -12.06 -12.47
C GLU A 56 19.40 -12.80 -12.04
N SER A 57 19.53 -13.12 -10.75
CA SER A 57 20.68 -13.86 -10.23
C SER A 57 20.72 -15.33 -10.67
N GLN A 58 19.58 -15.92 -11.03
CA GLN A 58 19.49 -17.29 -11.55
C GLN A 58 19.78 -17.37 -13.06
N LEU A 59 19.57 -16.27 -13.80
CA LEU A 59 19.86 -16.19 -15.24
C LEU A 59 21.32 -15.83 -15.54
N ALA A 60 22.09 -15.44 -14.53
CA ALA A 60 23.50 -15.07 -14.63
C ALA A 60 24.48 -16.23 -14.32
N VAL A 61 23.97 -17.46 -14.11
CA VAL A 61 24.72 -18.71 -13.89
C VAL A 61 24.54 -19.62 -15.09
#